data_AF-A0A848LBK1-F1
#
_entry.id   AF-A0A848LBK1-F1
#
_cell.length_a   1.000
_cell.length_b   1.000
_cell.length_c   1.000
_cell.angle_alpha   90.00
_cell.angle_beta   90.00
_cell.angle_gamma   90.00
#
_symmetry.space_group_name_H-M   'P 1'
#
loop_
_entity.id
_entity.type
_entity.pdbx_description
1 polymer ?
#
loop_
_entity_poly.entity_id
_entity_poly.type
_entity_poly.pdbx_seq_one_letter_code
_entity_poly.pdbx_strand_id
1 'polypeptide(L)' 'MARVTVEDCLPLVDNRFALVLLAAKRARQLMAGARPLIEQSKNKPPVLSLREVATGHVKFDRDVREALSGKYTPAEGKP' A
#
# COMPACT_ATOMS: atom_id res chain seq x y z
N MET A 1 -12.92 15.83 -7.85
CA MET A 1 -12.70 14.63 -7.00
C MET A 1 -11.89 13.66 -7.84
N ALA A 2 -10.63 13.37 -7.50
CA ALA A 2 -9.85 12.42 -8.29
C ALA A 2 -10.45 11.03 -8.12
N ARG A 3 -10.88 10.44 -9.23
CA ARG A 3 -11.50 9.12 -9.29
C ARG A 3 -10.37 8.08 -9.26
N VAL A 4 -10.07 7.57 -8.08
CA VAL A 4 -9.33 6.32 -7.88
C VAL A 4 -10.17 5.48 -6.94
N THR A 5 -10.41 4.23 -7.29
CA THR A 5 -11.18 3.31 -6.47
C THR A 5 -10.29 2.17 -5.98
N VAL A 6 -10.80 1.37 -5.04
CA VAL A 6 -10.05 0.22 -4.51
C VAL A 6 -9.82 -0.82 -5.61
N GLU A 7 -10.79 -0.97 -6.50
CA GLU A 7 -10.77 -1.88 -7.64
C GLU A 7 -9.60 -1.60 -8.59
N ASP A 8 -9.19 -0.33 -8.73
CA ASP A 8 -8.01 0.05 -9.52
C ASP A 8 -6.68 -0.46 -8.91
N CYS A 9 -6.67 -0.74 -7.61
CA CYS A 9 -5.47 -1.16 -6.88
C CYS A 9 -5.35 -2.68 -6.71
N LEU A 10 -6.48 -3.40 -6.71
CA LEU A 10 -6.52 -4.84 -6.46
C LEU A 10 -5.76 -5.72 -7.47
N PRO A 11 -5.61 -5.35 -8.76
CA PRO A 11 -4.75 -6.09 -9.68
C PRO A 11 -3.27 -6.10 -9.29
N LEU A 12 -2.83 -5.14 -8.48
CA LEU A 12 -1.42 -4.97 -8.07
C LEU A 12 -1.18 -5.37 -6.62
N VAL A 13 -2.20 -5.25 -5.77
CA VAL A 13 -2.19 -5.70 -4.38
C VAL A 13 -3.49 -6.44 -4.10
N ASP A 14 -3.42 -7.76 -4.17
CA ASP A 14 -4.55 -8.66 -4.07
C ASP A 14 -5.08 -8.90 -2.65
N ASN A 15 -4.55 -8.17 -1.67
CA ASN A 15 -5.01 -8.17 -0.29
C ASN A 15 -5.39 -6.74 0.16
N ARG A 16 -6.65 -6.55 0.55
CA ARG A 16 -7.19 -5.24 0.94
C ARG A 16 -6.50 -4.66 2.18
N PHE A 17 -6.13 -5.48 3.15
CA PHE A 17 -5.42 -5.02 4.34
C PHE A 17 -3.99 -4.62 4.00
N ALA A 18 -3.29 -5.41 3.18
CA ALA A 18 -1.97 -5.07 2.69
C ALA A 18 -1.98 -3.77 1.88
N LEU A 19 -3.01 -3.55 1.04
CA LEU A 19 -3.21 -2.29 0.32
C LEU A 19 -3.30 -1.10 1.27
N VAL A 20 -4.09 -1.20 2.35
CA VAL A 20 -4.21 -0.14 3.36
C VAL A 20 -2.86 0.16 4.00
N LEU A 21 -2.09 -0.86 4.37
CA LEU A 21 -0.76 -0.70 4.97
C LEU A 21 0.22 -0.02 4.01
N LEU A 22 0.25 -0.46 2.76
CA LEU A 22 1.11 0.10 1.71
C LEU A 22 0.77 1.57 1.45
N ALA A 23 -0.50 1.87 1.21
CA ALA A 23 -1.00 3.21 0.93
C ALA A 23 -0.77 4.16 2.11
N ALA A 24 -0.96 3.70 3.35
CA ALA A 24 -0.71 4.48 4.57
C ALA A 24 0.78 4.78 4.75
N LYS A 25 1.66 3.79 4.54
CA LYS A 25 3.12 3.98 4.61
C LYS A 25 3.57 5.00 3.56
N ARG A 26 3.10 4.88 2.33
CA ARG A 26 3.45 5.81 1.25
C ARG A 26 2.88 7.20 1.47
N ALA A 27 1.63 7.33 1.94
CA ALA A 27 1.04 8.61 2.26
C ALA A 27 1.85 9.38 3.31
N ARG A 28 2.37 8.69 4.35
CA ARG A 28 3.27 9.31 5.34
C ARG A 28 4.57 9.81 4.72
N GLN A 29 5.16 9.09 3.77
CA GLN A 29 6.35 9.55 3.05
C GLN A 29 6.05 10.82 2.25
N LEU A 30 4.93 10.85 1.53
CA LEU A 30 4.49 12.02 0.77
C LEU A 30 4.23 13.23 1.69
N MET A 31 3.63 13.00 2.87
CA MET A 31 3.45 14.04 3.90
C MET A 31 4.78 14.54 4.47
N ALA A 32 5.80 13.68 4.53
CA ALA A 32 7.16 14.04 4.95
C ALA A 32 7.99 14.71 3.84
N GLY A 33 7.39 15.04 2.69
CA GLY A 33 8.06 15.73 1.59
C GLY A 33 8.74 14.82 0.56
N ALA A 34 8.47 13.50 0.59
CA ALA A 34 8.97 12.61 -0.45
C ALA A 34 8.41 13.01 -1.83
N ARG A 35 9.26 12.90 -2.86
CA ARG A 35 8.87 13.21 -4.24
C ARG A 35 7.77 12.24 -4.72
N PRO A 36 6.68 12.73 -5.31
CA PRO A 36 5.71 11.90 -6.01
C PRO A 36 6.33 11.18 -7.21
N LEU A 37 5.86 9.96 -7.46
CA LEU A 37 6.28 9.13 -8.59
C LEU A 37 5.40 9.31 -9.83
N ILE A 38 4.22 9.93 -9.65
CA ILE A 38 3.32 10.31 -10.74
C ILE A 38 3.09 11.82 -10.71
N GLU A 39 2.57 12.35 -11.81
CA GLU A 39 2.26 13.78 -11.92
C GLU A 39 1.38 14.25 -10.76
N GLN A 40 1.87 15.28 -10.07
CA GLN A 40 1.30 15.77 -8.83
C GLN A 40 0.01 16.54 -9.16
N SER A 41 -1.11 15.82 -9.16
CA SER A 41 -2.42 16.47 -9.16
C SER A 41 -2.68 17.12 -7.79
N LYS A 42 -3.71 17.99 -7.69
CA LYS A 42 -4.17 18.63 -6.44
C LYS A 42 -4.72 17.66 -5.37
N ASN A 43 -4.30 16.40 -5.40
CA ASN A 43 -4.75 15.35 -4.50
C ASN A 43 -4.01 15.38 -3.17
N LYS A 44 -4.74 15.10 -2.09
CA LYS A 44 -4.12 14.87 -0.78
C LYS A 44 -3.23 13.62 -0.80
N PRO A 45 -2.20 13.54 0.06
CA PRO A 45 -1.26 12.42 0.10
C PRO A 45 -1.87 11.00 0.10
N PRO A 46 -2.99 10.72 0.82
CA PRO A 46 -3.62 9.39 0.76
C PRO A 46 -4.19 9.02 -0.62
N VAL A 47 -4.72 10.00 -1.35
CA VAL A 47 -5.27 9.77 -2.70
C VAL A 47 -4.13 9.64 -3.71
N LEU A 48 -3.07 10.43 -3.53
CA LEU A 48 -1.88 10.34 -4.37
C LEU A 48 -1.18 8.97 -4.20
N SER A 49 -1.05 8.46 -2.97
CA SER A 49 -0.45 7.14 -2.73
C SER A 49 -1.25 6.01 -3.37
N LEU A 50 -2.59 6.03 -3.28
CA LEU A 50 -3.44 5.04 -3.95
C LEU A 50 -3.28 5.07 -5.48
N ARG A 51 -3.11 6.26 -6.09
CA ARG A 51 -2.84 6.37 -7.53
C ARG A 51 -1.46 5.84 -7.90
N GLU A 52 -0.44 6.09 -7.08
CA GLU A 52 0.89 5.51 -7.29
C GLU A 52 0.86 3.97 -7.16
N VAL A 53 0.03 3.43 -6.26
CA VAL A 53 -0.20 1.98 -6.17
C VAL A 53 -0.94 1.48 -7.41
N ALA A 54 -2.04 2.10 -7.83
CA ALA A 54 -2.82 1.71 -9.02
C ALA A 54 -2.03 1.78 -10.34
N THR A 55 -0.95 2.57 -10.38
CA THR A 55 -0.05 2.68 -11.54
C THR A 55 1.20 1.80 -11.42
N GLY A 56 1.34 1.03 -10.34
CA GLY A 56 2.45 0.09 -10.15
C GLY A 56 3.78 0.71 -9.73
N HIS A 57 3.82 2.03 -9.48
CA HIS A 57 5.02 2.74 -9.01
C HIS A 57 5.34 2.42 -7.54
N VAL A 58 4.33 2.06 -6.76
CA VAL A 58 4.46 1.69 -5.35
C VAL A 58 3.94 0.26 -5.16
N LYS A 59 4.80 -0.62 -4.67
CA LYS A 59 4.53 -2.04 -4.46
C LYS A 59 5.29 -2.56 -3.25
N PHE A 60 4.89 -3.73 -2.76
CA PHE A 60 5.70 -4.47 -1.80
C PHE A 60 6.97 -5.01 -2.48
N ASP A 61 8.04 -5.07 -1.71
CA ASP A 61 9.29 -5.71 -2.08
C ASP A 61 9.18 -7.24 -2.08
N ARG A 62 8.32 -7.78 -1.23
CA ARG A 62 8.05 -9.20 -1.06
C ARG A 62 6.63 -9.57 -1.48
N ASP A 63 6.43 -10.85 -1.80
CA ASP A 63 5.11 -11.38 -2.06
C ASP A 63 4.26 -11.40 -0.78
N VAL A 64 3.10 -10.74 -0.83
CA VAL A 64 2.17 -10.61 0.31
C VAL A 64 1.50 -11.95 0.62
N ARG A 65 1.16 -12.77 -0.38
CA ARG A 65 0.54 -14.08 -0.16
C ARG A 65 1.51 -15.02 0.52
N GLU A 66 2.75 -15.04 0.06
CA GLU A 66 3.80 -15.87 0.68
C GLU A 66 3.95 -15.51 2.16
N ALA A 67 4.06 -14.21 2.48
CA ALA A 67 4.18 -13.73 3.85
C ALA A 67 3.00 -14.09 4.76
N LEU A 68 1.80 -14.21 4.19
CA LEU A 68 0.57 -14.54 4.94
C LEU A 68 0.25 -16.05 4.95
N SER A 69 0.95 -16.86 4.17
CA SER A 69 0.73 -18.31 4.09
C SER A 69 1.22 -19.08 5.33
N GLY A 70 1.99 -18.43 6.20
CA GLY A 70 2.50 -19.01 7.44
C GLY A 70 1.38 -19.34 8.45
N LYS A 71 1.51 -20.49 9.12
CA LYS A 71 0.69 -20.81 10.30
C LYS A 71 1.15 -19.95 11.46
N TYR A 72 0.24 -19.19 12.06
CA TYR A 72 0.50 -18.55 13.34
C TYR A 72 0.76 -19.66 14.38
N THR A 73 2.02 -19.80 14.79
CA THR A 73 2.39 -20.62 15.94
C THR A 73 2.52 -19.64 17.09
N PRO A 74 1.60 -19.63 18.06
CA PRO A 74 1.79 -18.83 19.26
C PRO A 74 3.12 -19.27 19.87
N ALA A 75 4.00 -18.33 20.18
CA ALA A 75 5.18 -18.63 20.95
C ALA A 75 4.67 -19.23 22.27
N GLU A 76 4.86 -20.54 22.46
CA GLU A 76 4.56 -21.19 23.73
C GLU A 76 5.24 -20.37 24.80
N GLY A 77 4.44 -19.92 25.77
CA GLY A 77 4.88 -19.05 26.84
C GLY A 77 6.17 -19.60 27.42
N LYS A 78 7.25 -18.86 27.21
CA LYS A 78 8.53 -19.16 27.85
C LYS A 78 8.26 -19.08 29.36
N PRO A 79 8.57 -20.13 30.14
CA PRO A 79 8.34 -20.12 31.59
C PRO A 79 9.12 -19.00 32.28
#